data_AF-A0A8J2LE89-F1
#
_entry.id   AF-A0A8J2LE89-F1
#
_cell.length_a   1.000
_cell.length_b   1.000
_cell.length_c   1.000
_cell.angle_alpha   90.00
_cell.angle_beta   90.00
_cell.angle_gamma   90.00
#
_symmetry.space_group_name_H-M   'P 1'
#
loop_
_entity.id
_entity.type
_entity.pdbx_description
1 polymer ?
#
loop_
_entity_poly.entity_id
_entity_poly.type
_entity_poly.pdbx_seq_one_letter_code
_entity_poly.pdbx_strand_id
1 'polypeptide(L)' 'VDLTAGQAWYGRYRQGLMRPQCLDDGYVCITNPQCCSGFCTDLTCGPCKEEGSWCFYNSDCCLGWCIYYICDGN' A
#
# COMPACT_ATOMS: atom_id res chain seq x y z
N VAL A 1 -25.29 -9.78 7.22
CA VAL A 1 -24.56 -8.51 7.10
C VAL A 1 -23.09 -8.85 7.00
N ASP A 2 -22.51 -8.62 5.83
CA ASP A 2 -21.10 -8.94 5.56
C ASP A 2 -20.23 -7.88 6.26
N LEU A 3 -19.63 -8.27 7.40
CA LEU A 3 -18.80 -7.38 8.22
C LEU A 3 -17.33 -7.40 7.82
N THR A 4 -16.97 -7.92 6.64
CA THR A 4 -15.57 -8.24 6.34
C THR A 4 -14.81 -7.20 5.52
N ALA A 5 -15.39 -6.03 5.28
CA ALA A 5 -14.75 -4.92 4.57
C ALA A 5 -14.01 -3.91 5.47
N GLY A 6 -13.87 -4.18 6.76
CA GLY A 6 -13.16 -3.28 7.68
C GLY A 6 -12.37 -4.06 8.71
N GLN A 7 -11.06 -3.80 8.76
CA GLN A 7 -10.22 -4.10 9.93
C GLN A 7 -9.95 -5.59 10.21
N ALA A 8 -9.10 -6.25 9.41
CA ALA A 8 -8.48 -7.50 9.82
C ALA A 8 -6.96 -7.34 9.96
N TRP A 9 -6.55 -6.68 11.05
CA TRP A 9 -5.21 -6.79 11.64
C TRP A 9 -4.99 -8.15 12.36
N TYR A 10 -5.88 -9.12 12.13
CA TYR A 10 -5.88 -10.43 12.76
C TYR A 10 -6.10 -11.44 11.64
N GLY A 11 -5.04 -12.17 11.31
CA GLY A 11 -4.91 -12.92 10.06
C GLY A 11 -6.07 -13.87 9.76
N ARG A 12 -6.61 -13.77 8.55
CA ARG A 12 -7.40 -14.83 7.92
C ARG A 12 -6.48 -15.87 7.28
N TYR A 13 -6.87 -17.14 7.31
CA TYR A 13 -6.11 -18.22 6.69
C TYR A 13 -6.38 -18.26 5.18
N ARG A 14 -5.56 -17.60 4.36
CA ARG A 14 -5.44 -17.97 2.93
C ARG A 14 -4.42 -19.10 2.85
N GLN A 15 -4.91 -20.33 2.65
CA GLN A 15 -4.11 -21.50 2.26
C GLN A 15 -3.13 -22.08 3.31
N GLY A 16 -3.44 -21.98 4.61
CA GLY A 16 -2.79 -22.82 5.64
C GLY A 16 -1.36 -22.41 6.06
N LEU A 17 -0.88 -21.22 5.71
CA LEU A 17 0.40 -20.67 6.18
C LEU A 17 0.16 -19.40 7.00
N MET A 18 0.71 -19.34 8.23
CA MET A 18 0.67 -18.14 9.08
C MET A 18 1.61 -17.09 8.51
N ARG A 19 1.17 -16.38 7.48
CA ARG A 19 1.81 -15.16 6.98
C ARG A 19 1.03 -13.99 7.56
N PRO A 20 1.69 -12.88 7.94
CA PRO A 20 0.96 -11.64 8.20
C PRO A 20 0.09 -11.39 6.97
N GLN A 21 -1.23 -11.31 7.18
CA GLN A 21 -2.13 -10.98 6.09
C GLN A 21 -1.83 -9.57 5.66
N CYS A 22 -1.12 -9.46 4.54
CA CYS A 22 -1.05 -8.22 3.82
C CYS A 22 -2.40 -7.97 3.12
N LEU A 23 -2.73 -6.71 2.94
CA LEU A 23 -3.91 -6.22 2.25
C LEU A 23 -3.68 -6.31 0.74
N ASP A 24 -4.67 -6.83 0.01
CA ASP A 24 -4.66 -6.80 -1.45
C ASP A 24 -4.75 -5.35 -1.95
N ASP A 25 -4.40 -5.11 -3.22
CA ASP A 25 -4.56 -3.78 -3.83
C ASP A 25 -6.04 -3.33 -3.82
N GLY A 26 -6.27 -2.04 -3.61
CA GLY A 26 -7.60 -1.42 -3.46
C GLY A 26 -8.14 -1.38 -2.03
N TYR A 27 -7.46 -2.00 -1.06
CA TYR A 27 -7.85 -1.92 0.35
C TYR A 27 -7.24 -0.72 1.07
N VAL A 28 -7.96 -0.17 2.04
CA VAL A 28 -7.47 0.96 2.85
C VAL A 28 -6.31 0.52 3.76
N CYS A 29 -5.24 1.31 3.79
CA CYS A 29 -4.03 1.09 4.57
C CYS A 29 -3.57 2.37 5.26
N ILE A 30 -2.63 2.24 6.19
CA ILE A 30 -2.02 3.35 6.94
C ILE A 30 -0.50 3.38 6.73
N THR A 31 0.10 2.22 6.44
CA THR A 31 1.55 2.02 6.31
C THR A 31 1.87 0.99 5.23
N ASN A 32 2.98 1.19 4.52
CA ASN A 32 3.49 0.31 3.46
C ASN A 32 3.53 -1.19 3.80
N PRO A 33 3.99 -1.63 4.99
CA PRO A 33 4.07 -3.05 5.33
C PRO A 33 2.71 -3.75 5.45
N GLN A 34 1.61 -3.00 5.49
CA GLN A 34 0.28 -3.59 5.49
C GLN A 34 -0.12 -4.11 4.12
N CYS A 35 0.44 -3.59 3.02
CA CYS A 35 0.03 -3.91 1.66
C CYS A 35 0.87 -5.05 1.08
N CYS A 36 0.25 -5.96 0.33
CA CYS A 36 0.96 -7.07 -0.32
C CYS A 36 1.89 -6.56 -1.43
N SER A 37 1.52 -5.45 -2.07
CA SER A 37 2.37 -4.70 -3.00
C SER A 37 3.56 -4.03 -2.33
N GLY A 38 3.53 -3.84 -1.00
CA GLY A 38 4.51 -3.09 -0.23
C GLY A 38 4.30 -1.57 -0.26
N PHE A 39 3.24 -1.07 -0.89
CA PHE A 39 2.97 0.36 -1.00
C PHE A 39 1.54 0.70 -0.58
N CYS A 40 1.47 1.68 0.32
CA CYS A 40 0.26 2.30 0.80
C CYS A 40 0.23 3.75 0.31
N THR A 41 -0.35 3.96 -0.88
CA THR A 41 -0.42 5.26 -1.54
C THR A 41 -1.82 5.84 -1.39
N ASP A 42 -1.94 7.10 -0.99
CA ASP A 42 -3.23 7.75 -0.78
C ASP A 42 -4.19 6.92 0.12
N LEU A 43 -3.62 6.36 1.20
CA LEU A 43 -4.31 5.48 2.17
C LEU A 43 -4.89 4.20 1.55
N THR A 44 -4.44 3.80 0.36
CA THR A 44 -4.92 2.61 -0.34
C THR A 44 -3.74 1.75 -0.77
N CYS A 45 -3.85 0.44 -0.57
CA CYS A 45 -2.87 -0.50 -1.08
C CYS A 45 -2.92 -0.48 -2.58
N GLY A 46 -1.75 -0.37 -3.19
CA GLY A 46 -1.66 -0.33 -4.63
C GLY A 46 -0.21 -0.41 -5.08
N PRO A 47 0.03 -0.30 -6.38
CA PRO A 47 1.37 -0.05 -6.86
C PRO A 47 1.90 1.28 -6.31
N CYS A 48 3.22 1.36 -6.21
CA CYS A 48 3.89 2.65 -6.06
C CYS A 48 3.60 3.56 -7.26
N LYS A 49 3.77 4.86 -7.06
CA LYS A 49 3.58 5.87 -8.09
C LYS A 49 4.78 5.91 -9.03
N GLU A 50 4.50 5.92 -10.33
CA GLU A 50 5.50 6.02 -11.38
C GLU A 50 6.11 7.42 -11.44
N GLU A 51 7.27 7.55 -12.09
CA GLU A 51 7.91 8.85 -12.35
C GLU A 51 6.93 9.82 -13.06
N GLY A 52 6.96 11.09 -12.68
CA GLY A 52 6.02 12.10 -13.18
C GLY A 52 4.65 12.10 -12.48
N SER A 53 4.34 11.10 -11.66
CA SER A 53 3.10 11.06 -10.89
C SER A 53 3.12 11.99 -9.70
N TRP A 54 1.96 12.52 -9.34
CA TRP A 54 1.85 13.40 -8.19
C TRP A 54 1.97 12.64 -6.85
N CYS A 55 2.80 13.13 -5.95
CA CYS A 55 3.11 12.50 -4.66
C CYS A 55 3.06 13.50 -3.51
N PHE A 56 2.80 12.98 -2.31
CA PHE A 56 2.92 13.73 -1.07
C PHE A 56 4.20 13.36 -0.31
N TYR A 57 4.57 12.08 -0.36
CA TYR A 57 5.69 11.53 0.38
C TYR A 57 6.62 10.74 -0.54
N ASN A 58 7.91 10.72 -0.19
CA ASN A 58 8.92 9.90 -0.85
C ASN A 58 8.52 8.42 -0.96
N SER A 59 7.84 7.90 0.06
CA SER A 59 7.35 6.52 0.12
C SER A 59 6.22 6.22 -0.88
N ASP A 60 5.62 7.24 -1.48
CA ASP A 60 4.59 7.05 -2.50
C ASP A 60 5.21 6.63 -3.83
N CYS A 61 6.45 7.03 -4.10
CA CYS A 61 7.14 6.85 -5.36
C CYS A 61 7.93 5.55 -5.40
N CYS A 62 7.89 4.84 -6.54
CA CYS A 62 8.65 3.59 -6.71
C CYS A 62 10.17 3.79 -6.52
N LEU A 63 10.67 4.97 -6.90
CA LEU A 63 12.08 5.35 -6.84
C LEU A 63 12.46 6.00 -5.50
N GLY A 64 11.48 6.26 -4.63
CA GLY A 64 11.71 6.80 -3.29
C GLY A 64 11.91 8.32 -3.21
N TRP A 65 11.74 9.07 -4.31
CA TRP A 65 11.90 10.52 -4.33
C TRP A 65 10.63 11.21 -4.79
N CYS A 66 10.08 12.06 -3.92
CA CYS A 66 8.99 12.95 -4.20
C CYS A 66 9.51 14.39 -4.18
N ILE A 67 9.82 14.93 -5.37
CA ILE A 67 10.44 16.25 -5.55
C ILE A 67 9.40 17.18 -6.18
N TYR A 68 9.16 18.34 -5.56
CA TYR A 68 8.12 19.28 -6.00
C TYR A 68 6.73 18.64 -6.21
N TYR A 69 6.37 17.70 -5.32
CA TYR A 69 5.14 16.90 -5.40
C TYR A 69 5.04 15.99 -6.63
N ILE A 70 6.17 15.67 -7.26
CA ILE A 70 6.26 14.77 -8.40
C ILE A 70 7.26 13.66 -8.09
N CYS A 71 6.90 12.42 -8.42
CA CYS A 71 7.83 11.31 -8.31
C CYS A 71 8.95 11.48 -9.33
N ASP A 72 10.19 11.49 -8.85
CA ASP A 72 11.38 11.69 -9.65
C ASP A 72 12.38 10.55 -9.39
N GLY A 73 13.21 10.25 -10.40
CA GLY A 73 14.19 9.18 -10.35
C GLY A 73 15.64 9.62 -10.13
N ASN A 74 15.89 10.92 -9.98
CA ASN A 74 17.24 11.51 -10.00
C ASN A 74 17.89 11.66 -8.63
#